data_AF-A0A9E5R9F2-F1
#
_entry.id   AF-A0A9E5R9F2-F1
#
_cell.length_a   1.000
_cell.length_b   1.000
_cell.length_c   1.000
_cell.angle_alpha   90.00
_cell.angle_beta   90.00
_cell.angle_gamma   90.00
#
_symmetry.space_group_name_H-M   'P 1'
#
loop_
_entity.id
_entity.type
_entity.pdbx_description
1 polymer ?
#
loop_
_entity_poly.entity_id
_entity_poly.type
_entity_poly.pdbx_seq_one_letter_code
_entity_poly.pdbx_strand_id
1 'polypeptide(L)'
;MNIASVSRFTGIPSTTLKRWIAAGVIPKTEDMSTIVKAIILHKDKEILDSKKSYGNVDLEAELLQEKIRLTKAQAAREEIKNAVSLNNLLPTEEVERTWKTVCLFISSRLQSIPKSMSSRLLDKDVDDMELILAEEISDALKELSNGNF
;
A
#
# COMPACT_ATOMS: atom_id res chain seq x y z
N MET A 1 -54.25 -34.24 -14.49
CA MET A 1 -52.93 -34.27 -13.79
C MET A 1 -53.07 -34.81 -12.36
N ASN A 2 -52.53 -36.00 -12.10
CA ASN A 2 -52.51 -36.58 -10.75
C ASN A 2 -51.26 -36.11 -9.97
N ILE A 3 -51.42 -35.08 -9.13
CA ILE A 3 -50.33 -34.47 -8.35
C ILE A 3 -49.65 -35.49 -7.41
N ALA A 4 -50.41 -36.44 -6.85
CA ALA A 4 -49.86 -37.45 -5.94
C ALA A 4 -48.91 -38.42 -6.68
N SER A 5 -49.26 -38.81 -7.91
CA SER A 5 -48.40 -39.64 -8.75
C SER A 5 -47.13 -38.90 -9.17
N VAL A 6 -47.26 -37.62 -9.55
CA VAL A 6 -46.12 -36.77 -9.92
C VAL A 6 -45.18 -36.57 -8.73
N SER A 7 -45.74 -36.31 -7.55
CA SER A 7 -44.99 -36.16 -6.30
C SER A 7 -44.21 -37.41 -5.93
N ARG A 8 -44.82 -38.60 -6.02
CA ARG A 8 -44.14 -39.88 -5.79
C ARG A 8 -43.01 -40.14 -6.78
N PHE A 9 -43.22 -39.81 -8.06
CA PHE A 9 -42.22 -40.06 -9.10
C PHE A 9 -41.03 -39.09 -9.05
N THR A 10 -41.29 -37.81 -8.80
CA THR A 10 -40.26 -36.76 -8.80
C THR A 10 -39.60 -36.55 -7.43
N GLY A 11 -40.18 -37.10 -6.37
CA GLY A 11 -39.75 -36.84 -4.98
C GLY A 11 -40.09 -35.43 -4.48
N ILE A 12 -40.79 -34.61 -5.27
CA ILE A 12 -41.09 -33.22 -4.92
C ILE A 12 -42.40 -33.17 -4.13
N PRO A 13 -42.47 -32.46 -2.99
CA PRO A 13 -43.69 -32.33 -2.20
C PRO A 13 -44.86 -31.77 -3.02
N SER A 14 -46.05 -32.33 -2.82
CA SER A 14 -47.29 -31.88 -3.47
C SER A 14 -47.58 -30.39 -3.27
N THR A 15 -47.16 -29.79 -2.16
CA THR A 15 -47.28 -28.34 -1.87
C THR A 15 -46.43 -27.51 -2.82
N THR A 16 -45.18 -27.92 -3.05
CA THR A 16 -44.26 -27.28 -3.99
C THR A 16 -44.74 -27.41 -5.43
N LEU A 17 -45.24 -28.58 -5.83
CA LEU A 17 -45.81 -28.81 -7.15
C LEU A 17 -47.04 -27.91 -7.39
N LYS A 18 -47.95 -27.81 -6.42
CA LYS A 18 -49.11 -26.90 -6.50
C LYS A 18 -48.69 -25.44 -6.68
N ARG A 19 -47.67 -25.00 -5.94
CA ARG A 19 -47.12 -23.64 -6.06
C ARG A 19 -46.53 -23.39 -7.45
N TRP A 20 -45.74 -24.33 -7.97
CA TRP A 20 -45.14 -24.19 -9.31
C TRP A 20 -46.17 -24.22 -10.44
N ILE A 21 -47.23 -25.00 -10.29
CA ILE A 21 -48.36 -24.99 -11.23
C ILE A 21 -49.09 -23.65 -11.17
N ALA A 22 -49.34 -23.11 -9.97
CA ALA A 22 -49.98 -21.81 -9.79
C ALA A 22 -49.11 -20.66 -10.36
N ALA A 23 -47.79 -20.78 -10.24
CA ALA A 23 -46.82 -19.84 -10.81
C ALA A 23 -46.59 -20.03 -12.32
N GLY A 24 -47.27 -20.98 -12.98
CA GLY A 24 -47.14 -21.22 -14.42
C GLY A 24 -45.83 -21.91 -14.85
N VAL A 25 -45.05 -22.43 -13.90
CA VAL A 25 -43.76 -23.10 -14.15
C VAL A 25 -43.96 -24.50 -14.72
N ILE A 26 -44.99 -25.22 -14.25
CA ILE A 26 -45.33 -26.57 -14.71
C ILE A 26 -46.67 -26.54 -15.44
N PRO A 27 -46.76 -27.08 -16.65
CA PRO A 27 -48.03 -27.17 -17.37
C PRO A 27 -49.00 -28.15 -16.70
N LYS A 28 -50.29 -27.81 -16.67
CA LYS A 28 -51.36 -28.69 -16.19
C LYS A 28 -51.70 -29.73 -17.26
N THR A 29 -50.82 -30.72 -17.45
CA THR A 29 -51.00 -31.82 -18.39
C THR A 29 -51.03 -33.18 -17.68
N GLU A 30 -51.49 -34.22 -18.35
CA GLU A 30 -51.39 -35.60 -17.86
C GLU A 30 -50.09 -36.27 -18.29
N ASP A 31 -49.40 -35.70 -19.28
CA ASP A 31 -48.13 -36.21 -19.78
C ASP A 31 -46.99 -35.95 -18.77
N MET A 32 -46.50 -37.04 -18.21
CA MET A 32 -45.41 -37.04 -17.24
C MET A 32 -44.09 -36.56 -17.83
N SER A 33 -43.82 -36.83 -19.12
CA SER A 33 -42.58 -36.43 -19.77
C SER A 33 -42.47 -34.90 -19.83
N THR A 34 -43.56 -34.25 -20.23
CA THR A 34 -43.65 -32.79 -20.29
C THR A 34 -43.51 -32.15 -18.91
N ILE A 35 -44.11 -32.74 -17.87
CA ILE A 35 -43.99 -32.25 -16.49
C ILE A 35 -42.54 -32.33 -16.00
N VAL A 36 -41.88 -33.47 -16.20
CA VAL A 36 -40.48 -33.66 -15.77
C VAL A 36 -39.54 -32.73 -16.51
N LYS A 37 -39.71 -32.54 -17.82
CA LYS A 37 -38.94 -31.58 -18.61
C LYS A 37 -39.08 -30.16 -18.07
N ALA A 38 -40.30 -29.73 -17.75
CA ALA A 38 -40.55 -28.40 -17.18
C ALA A 38 -39.87 -28.22 -15.81
N ILE A 39 -39.88 -29.25 -14.96
CA ILE A 39 -39.20 -29.24 -13.65
C ILE A 39 -37.68 -29.12 -13.83
N ILE A 40 -37.08 -29.90 -14.72
CA ILE A 40 -35.64 -29.86 -14.99
C ILE A 40 -35.24 -28.47 -15.48
N LEU A 41 -35.94 -27.92 -16.47
CA LEU A 41 -35.67 -26.58 -16.99
C LEU A 41 -35.78 -25.49 -15.92
N HIS A 42 -36.77 -25.59 -15.03
CA HIS A 42 -36.92 -24.65 -13.92
C HIS A 42 -35.74 -24.74 -12.95
N LYS A 43 -35.31 -25.96 -12.60
CA LYS A 43 -34.19 -26.20 -11.68
C LYS A 43 -32.86 -25.76 -12.27
N ASP A 44 -32.62 -26.02 -13.55
CA ASP A 44 -31.41 -25.56 -14.25
C ASP A 44 -31.33 -24.03 -14.25
N LYS A 45 -32.46 -23.35 -14.44
CA LYS A 45 -32.53 -21.89 -14.36
C LYS A 45 -32.21 -21.37 -12.96
N GLU A 46 -32.78 -21.95 -11.90
CA GLU A 46 -32.46 -21.58 -10.51
C GLU A 46 -30.96 -21.78 -10.19
N ILE A 47 -30.35 -22.85 -10.69
CA ILE A 47 -28.91 -23.13 -10.50
C ILE A 47 -28.05 -22.09 -11.25
N LEU A 48 -28.45 -21.70 -12.46
CA LEU A 48 -27.74 -20.67 -13.23
C LEU A 48 -27.84 -19.29 -12.58
N ASP A 49 -29.02 -18.92 -12.09
CA ASP A 49 -29.26 -17.61 -11.46
C ASP A 49 -28.54 -17.51 -10.11
N SER A 50 -28.51 -18.59 -9.33
CA SER A 50 -27.72 -18.64 -8.08
C SER A 50 -26.22 -18.52 -8.34
N LYS A 51 -25.65 -19.25 -9.32
CA LYS A 51 -24.23 -19.13 -9.70
C LYS A 51 -23.82 -17.73 -10.13
N LYS A 52 -24.69 -17.03 -10.89
CA LYS A 52 -24.45 -15.64 -11.30
C LYS A 52 -24.44 -14.68 -10.12
N SER A 53 -25.34 -14.86 -9.15
CA SER A 53 -25.41 -14.03 -7.95
C SER A 53 -24.13 -14.15 -7.11
N TYR A 54 -23.68 -15.38 -6.82
CA TYR A 54 -22.46 -15.60 -6.04
C TYR A 54 -21.20 -15.06 -6.75
N GLY A 55 -21.04 -15.28 -8.05
CA GLY A 55 -19.90 -14.75 -8.80
C GLY A 55 -19.85 -13.22 -8.88
N ASN A 56 -21.00 -12.54 -8.78
CA ASN A 56 -21.06 -11.08 -8.81
C ASN A 56 -20.75 -10.45 -7.44
N VAL A 57 -21.17 -11.11 -6.35
CA VAL A 57 -20.84 -10.68 -4.98
C VAL A 57 -19.34 -10.76 -4.71
N ASP A 58 -18.67 -11.82 -5.16
CA ASP A 58 -17.22 -11.95 -5.01
C ASP A 58 -16.47 -10.87 -5.82
N LEU A 59 -16.89 -10.61 -7.06
CA LEU A 59 -16.31 -9.56 -7.90
C LEU A 59 -16.50 -8.16 -7.30
N GLU A 60 -17.67 -7.87 -6.74
CA GLU A 60 -17.96 -6.59 -6.10
C GLU A 60 -17.13 -6.40 -4.82
N ALA A 61 -16.92 -7.46 -4.05
CA ALA A 61 -16.05 -7.45 -2.87
C ALA A 61 -14.58 -7.21 -3.24
N GLU A 62 -14.07 -7.87 -4.29
CA GLU A 62 -12.71 -7.65 -4.79
C GLU A 62 -12.52 -6.20 -5.31
N LEU A 63 -13.48 -5.68 -6.07
CA LEU A 63 -13.45 -4.30 -6.55
C LEU A 63 -13.47 -3.29 -5.39
N LEU A 64 -14.24 -3.56 -4.34
CA LEU A 64 -14.27 -2.72 -3.15
C LEU A 64 -12.91 -2.74 -2.43
N GLN A 65 -12.29 -3.91 -2.30
CA GLN A 65 -10.98 -4.06 -1.68
C GLN A 65 -9.89 -3.29 -2.43
N GLU A 66 -9.87 -3.38 -3.77
CA GLU A 66 -8.92 -2.63 -4.59
C GLU A 66 -9.15 -1.11 -4.53
N LYS A 67 -10.42 -0.67 -4.49
CA LYS A 67 -10.75 0.75 -4.24
C LYS A 67 -10.23 1.23 -2.89
N ILE A 68 -10.42 0.45 -1.83
CA ILE A 68 -9.90 0.78 -0.49
C ILE A 68 -8.37 0.91 -0.53
N ARG A 69 -7.68 -0.01 -1.20
CA ARG A 69 -6.23 0.02 -1.35
C ARG A 69 -5.76 1.27 -2.10
N LEU A 70 -6.43 1.62 -3.19
CA LEU A 70 -6.14 2.82 -3.97
C LEU A 70 -6.35 4.09 -3.13
N THR A 71 -7.47 4.21 -2.42
CA THR A 71 -7.77 5.36 -1.56
C THR A 71 -6.75 5.52 -0.45
N LYS A 72 -6.31 4.41 0.18
CA LYS A 72 -5.23 4.45 1.18
C LYS A 72 -3.91 4.95 0.60
N ALA A 73 -3.53 4.48 -0.59
CA ALA A 73 -2.32 4.96 -1.25
C ALA A 73 -2.40 6.44 -1.65
N GLN A 74 -3.58 6.91 -2.07
CA GLN A 74 -3.82 8.32 -2.36
C GLN A 74 -3.74 9.19 -1.10
N ALA A 75 -4.34 8.74 0.02
CA ALA A 75 -4.25 9.43 1.29
C ALA A 75 -2.79 9.57 1.78
N ALA A 76 -2.02 8.48 1.75
CA ALA A 76 -0.60 8.52 2.12
C ALA A 76 0.21 9.47 1.23
N ARG A 77 -0.09 9.50 -0.08
CA ARG A 77 0.56 10.43 -1.02
C ARG A 77 0.24 11.88 -0.66
N GLU A 78 -1.00 12.18 -0.28
CA GLU A 78 -1.42 13.52 0.08
C GLU A 78 -0.85 13.97 1.43
N GLU A 79 -0.73 13.05 2.40
CA GLU A 79 -0.03 13.30 3.66
C GLU A 79 1.44 13.68 3.43
N ILE A 80 2.14 12.97 2.55
CA ILE A 80 3.53 13.30 2.20
C ILE A 80 3.62 14.68 1.54
N LYS A 81 2.72 14.98 0.58
CA LYS A 81 2.69 16.32 -0.05
C LYS A 81 2.42 17.43 0.95
N ASN A 82 1.50 17.22 1.89
CA ASN A 82 1.20 18.18 2.95
C ASN A 82 2.42 18.37 3.87
N ALA A 83 3.11 17.30 4.23
CA ALA A 83 4.31 17.37 5.05
C ALA A 83 5.47 18.10 4.34
N VAL A 84 5.65 17.89 3.03
CA VAL A 84 6.59 18.67 2.20
C VAL A 84 6.18 20.15 2.16
N SER A 85 4.90 20.45 1.95
CA SER A 85 4.38 21.82 1.87
C SER A 85 4.53 22.59 3.18
N LEU A 86 4.49 21.88 4.31
CA LEU A 86 4.72 22.42 5.65
C LEU A 86 6.22 22.54 6.02
N ASN A 87 7.15 22.27 5.09
CA ASN A 87 8.60 22.22 5.33
C ASN A 87 9.04 21.24 6.44
N ASN A 88 8.23 20.22 6.73
CA ASN A 88 8.57 19.22 7.74
C ASN A 88 9.46 18.09 7.19
N LEU A 89 9.63 18.02 5.87
CA LEU A 89 10.46 17.03 5.19
C LEU A 89 11.52 17.74 4.36
N LEU A 90 12.79 17.43 4.62
CA LEU A 90 13.90 17.89 3.80
C LEU A 90 14.13 16.91 2.64
N PRO A 91 14.38 17.39 1.40
CA PRO A 91 14.77 16.54 0.29
C PRO A 91 16.05 15.76 0.62
N THR A 92 16.06 14.46 0.36
CA THR A 92 17.23 13.59 0.63
C THR A 92 18.49 14.09 -0.08
N GLU A 93 18.36 14.56 -1.32
CA GLU A 93 19.49 15.09 -2.10
C GLU A 93 20.12 16.33 -1.45
N GLU A 94 19.30 17.20 -0.85
CA GLU A 94 19.77 18.42 -0.19
C GLU A 94 20.50 18.09 1.12
N VAL A 95 19.97 17.14 1.88
CA VAL A 95 20.61 16.63 3.10
C VAL A 95 21.96 16.00 2.76
N GLU A 96 22.02 15.12 1.75
CA GLU A 96 23.26 14.50 1.32
C GLU A 96 24.30 15.52 0.85
N ARG A 97 23.89 16.48 0.04
CA ARG A 97 24.79 17.52 -0.47
C ARG A 97 25.35 18.37 0.66
N THR A 98 24.50 18.75 1.61
CA THR A 98 24.89 19.55 2.77
C THR A 98 25.90 18.80 3.62
N TRP A 99 25.62 17.54 3.97
CA TRP A 99 26.57 16.71 4.74
C TRP A 99 27.89 16.47 4.01
N LYS A 100 27.86 16.18 2.70
CA LYS A 100 29.09 16.05 1.89
C LYS A 100 29.92 17.33 1.94
N THR A 101 29.27 18.49 1.82
CA THR A 101 29.94 19.79 1.88
C THR A 101 30.60 20.03 3.23
N VAL A 102 29.87 19.77 4.33
CA VAL A 102 30.39 19.89 5.69
C VAL A 102 31.60 18.96 5.91
N CYS A 103 31.49 17.69 5.51
CA CYS A 103 32.59 16.72 5.62
C CYS A 103 33.84 17.15 4.83
N LEU A 104 33.65 17.65 3.60
CA LEU A 104 34.76 18.14 2.76
C LEU A 104 35.43 19.38 3.38
N PHE A 105 34.64 20.29 3.94
CA PHE A 105 35.16 21.48 4.61
C PHE A 105 36.00 21.11 5.84
N ILE A 106 35.48 20.24 6.71
CA ILE A 106 36.22 19.71 7.87
C ILE A 106 37.55 19.10 7.43
N SER A 107 37.52 18.22 6.42
CA SER A 107 38.72 17.55 5.91
C SER A 107 39.75 18.55 5.38
N SER A 108 39.30 19.53 4.60
CA SER A 108 40.14 20.61 4.06
C SER A 108 40.77 21.45 5.17
N ARG A 109 39.98 21.89 6.16
CA ARG A 109 40.48 22.71 7.27
C ARG A 109 41.52 21.98 8.10
N LEU A 110 41.28 20.72 8.47
CA LEU A 110 42.24 19.92 9.23
C LEU A 110 43.55 19.70 8.47
N GLN A 111 43.48 19.44 7.16
CA GLN A 111 44.68 19.29 6.32
C GLN A 111 45.45 20.59 6.09
N SER A 112 44.79 21.74 6.27
CA SER A 112 45.44 23.05 6.14
C SER A 112 46.33 23.41 7.34
N ILE A 113 46.01 22.89 8.53
CA ILE A 113 46.70 23.23 9.79
C ILE A 113 48.22 22.91 9.71
N PRO A 114 48.66 21.71 9.32
CA PRO A 114 50.09 21.42 9.23
C PRO A 114 50.81 22.34 8.23
N LYS A 115 50.14 22.68 7.12
CA LYS A 115 50.70 23.52 6.06
C LYS A 115 50.88 24.97 6.51
N SER A 116 49.91 25.53 7.24
CA SER A 116 50.00 26.90 7.75
C SER A 116 50.95 27.01 8.94
N MET A 117 51.11 25.95 9.74
CA MET A 117 51.97 25.97 10.92
C MET A 117 53.46 25.70 10.62
N SER A 118 53.78 25.08 9.49
CA SER A 118 55.16 24.69 9.14
C SER A 118 56.17 25.85 9.26
N SER A 119 55.78 27.07 8.88
CA SER A 119 56.63 28.26 9.00
C SER A 119 56.61 28.92 10.39
N ARG A 120 55.54 28.72 11.16
CA ARG A 120 55.37 29.31 12.51
C ARG A 120 56.07 28.51 13.61
N LEU A 121 56.33 27.24 13.35
CA LEU A 121 56.98 26.31 14.28
C LEU A 121 58.51 26.24 14.10
N LEU A 122 59.06 26.87 13.06
CA LEU A 122 60.51 26.97 12.88
C LEU A 122 61.14 27.74 14.05
N ASP A 123 62.20 27.18 14.61
CA ASP A 123 62.98 27.72 15.74
C ASP A 123 62.21 27.89 17.07
N LYS A 124 61.13 27.13 17.26
CA LYS A 124 60.40 27.03 18.54
C LYS A 124 60.87 25.86 19.39
N ASP A 125 60.76 25.98 20.71
CA ASP A 125 60.93 24.84 21.61
C ASP A 125 59.66 23.98 21.63
N VAL A 126 59.76 22.79 22.21
CA VAL A 126 58.66 21.81 22.19
C VAL A 126 57.42 22.34 22.92
N ASP A 127 57.59 23.05 24.04
CA ASP A 127 56.49 23.58 24.85
C ASP A 127 55.75 24.70 24.08
N ASP A 128 56.48 25.60 23.41
CA ASP A 128 55.93 26.63 22.52
C ASP A 128 55.18 25.99 21.34
N MET A 129 55.74 24.94 20.75
CA MET A 129 55.09 24.24 19.63
C MET A 129 53.76 23.60 20.04
N GLU A 130 53.71 22.94 21.21
CA GLU A 130 52.49 22.35 21.74
C GLU A 130 51.41 23.40 21.99
N LEU A 131 51.78 24.54 22.59
CA LEU A 131 50.86 25.64 22.85
C LEU A 131 50.26 26.18 21.53
N ILE A 132 51.10 26.47 20.54
CA ILE A 132 50.68 27.03 19.25
C ILE A 132 49.77 26.04 18.50
N LEU A 133 50.11 24.75 18.50
CA LEU A 133 49.28 23.72 17.87
C LEU A 133 47.94 23.57 18.57
N ALA A 134 47.91 23.61 19.90
CA ALA A 134 46.67 23.51 20.68
C ALA A 134 45.74 24.70 20.39
N GLU A 135 46.28 25.92 20.27
CA GLU A 135 45.52 27.11 19.89
C GLU A 135 44.92 26.98 18.48
N GLU A 136 45.74 26.63 17.49
CA GLU A 136 45.27 26.51 16.10
C GLU A 136 44.21 25.41 15.92
N ILE A 137 44.36 24.28 16.61
CA ILE A 137 43.35 23.21 16.63
C ILE A 137 42.06 23.69 17.31
N SER A 138 42.18 24.38 18.45
CA SER A 138 41.04 24.93 19.18
C SER A 138 40.25 25.92 18.32
N ASP A 139 40.95 26.80 17.60
CA ASP A 139 40.32 27.79 16.74
C ASP A 139 39.67 27.14 15.52
N ALA A 140 40.32 26.16 14.88
CA ALA A 140 39.71 25.38 13.81
C ALA A 140 38.44 24.64 14.27
N LEU A 141 38.44 24.07 15.48
CA LEU A 141 37.26 23.41 16.05
C LEU A 141 36.15 24.40 16.39
N LYS A 142 36.47 25.61 16.86
CA LYS A 142 35.48 26.68 17.09
C LYS A 142 34.87 27.18 15.80
N GLU A 143 35.66 27.35 14.74
CA GLU A 143 35.17 27.71 13.39
C GLU A 143 34.15 26.67 12.91
N LEU A 144 34.50 25.38 13.02
CA LEU A 144 33.62 24.27 12.66
C LEU A 144 32.36 24.21 13.52
N SER A 145 32.47 24.46 14.83
CA SER A 145 31.34 24.45 15.76
C SER A 145 30.36 25.59 15.50
N ASN A 146 30.84 26.75 15.05
CA ASN A 146 30.00 27.93 14.80
C ASN A 146 29.30 27.89 13.44
N GLY A 147 29.58 26.88 12.60
CA GLY A 147 29.00 26.78 11.27
C GLY A 147 29.48 27.87 10.31
N ASN A 148 30.64 28.46 10.58
CA ASN A 148 31.31 29.36 9.65
C ASN A 148 32.04 28.50 8.61
N PHE A 149 31.27 28.02 7.61
CA PHE A 149 31.77 27.30 6.44
C PHE A 149 32.02 28.26 5.28
#